data_AF-A0A484YQD2-F1
#
_entry.id   AF-A0A484YQD2-F1
#
_cell.length_a   1.000
_cell.length_b   1.000
_cell.length_c   1.000
_cell.angle_alpha   90.00
_cell.angle_beta   90.00
_cell.angle_gamma   90.00
#
_symmetry.space_group_name_H-M   'P 1'
#
loop_
_entity.id
_entity.type
_entity.pdbx_description
1 polymer ?
#
loop_
_entity_poly.entity_id
_entity_poly.type
_entity_poly.pdbx_seq_one_letter_code
_entity_poly.pdbx_strand_id
1 'polypeptide(L)'
;MPIATRRRGDTGGSWTFSTIDAAIEAVISQVGYGWLPEERIQTQLEQGVLKTLPLSHGVRRATPLHLIVKRTLTPLDEQVETLLRLFSPAP
;
A
#
# COMPACT_ATOMS: atom_id res chain seq x y z
N MET A 1 -18.58 3.85 7.47
CA MET A 1 -18.12 3.29 8.76
C MET A 1 -16.99 2.31 8.49
N PRO A 2 -15.74 2.62 8.83
CA PRO A 2 -14.63 1.68 8.64
C PRO A 2 -14.70 0.54 9.67
N ILE A 3 -14.52 -0.69 9.23
CA ILE A 3 -14.54 -1.88 10.09
C ILE A 3 -13.08 -2.22 10.43
N ALA A 4 -12.71 -2.05 11.69
CA ALA A 4 -11.44 -2.53 12.22
C ALA A 4 -11.66 -3.91 12.84
N THR A 5 -11.02 -4.94 12.27
CA THR A 5 -11.09 -6.30 12.81
C THR A 5 -9.83 -6.58 13.62
N ARG A 6 -9.98 -6.93 14.90
CA ARG A 6 -8.86 -7.37 15.73
C ARG A 6 -8.58 -8.84 15.47
N ARG A 7 -7.35 -9.18 15.04
CA ARG A 7 -6.93 -10.60 15.04
C ARG A 7 -6.70 -11.05 16.48
N ARG A 8 -7.52 -12.00 16.96
CA ARG A 8 -7.30 -12.69 18.24
C ARG A 8 -6.25 -13.78 18.00
N GLY A 9 -5.03 -13.58 18.49
CA GLY A 9 -3.98 -14.59 18.44
C GLY A 9 -2.55 -14.07 18.53
N ASP A 10 -2.31 -12.77 18.29
CA ASP A 10 -0.98 -12.19 18.36
C ASP A 10 -0.80 -11.44 19.71
N THR A 11 0.33 -11.67 20.39
CA THR A 11 0.60 -11.16 21.74
C THR A 11 0.74 -9.64 21.79
N GLY A 12 0.94 -9.00 20.62
CA GLY A 12 0.68 -7.58 20.37
C GLY A 12 -0.53 -7.43 19.45
N GLY A 13 -1.60 -6.79 19.92
CA GLY A 13 -2.87 -6.72 19.17
C GLY A 13 -2.75 -5.99 17.83
N SER A 14 -2.59 -6.73 16.73
CA SER A 14 -2.64 -6.17 15.38
C SER A 14 -4.09 -5.89 14.97
N TRP A 15 -4.37 -4.68 14.50
CA TRP A 15 -5.64 -4.34 13.88
C TRP A 15 -5.53 -4.37 12.36
N THR A 16 -6.55 -4.90 11.71
CA THR A 16 -6.69 -4.89 10.26
C THR A 16 -7.85 -3.99 9.87
N PHE A 17 -7.60 -3.06 8.95
CA PHE A 17 -8.58 -2.16 8.38
C PHE A 17 -8.90 -2.58 6.94
N SER A 18 -10.17 -2.52 6.55
CA SER A 18 -10.61 -2.91 5.20
C SER A 18 -10.31 -1.87 4.12
N THR A 19 -10.01 -0.62 4.50
CA THR A 19 -9.70 0.46 3.56
C THR A 19 -8.42 1.18 3.96
N ILE A 20 -7.72 1.71 2.97
CA ILE A 20 -6.50 2.49 3.17
C ILE A 20 -6.79 3.74 3.99
N ASP A 21 -7.87 4.47 3.65
CA ASP A 21 -8.20 5.73 4.33
C ASP A 21 -8.48 5.52 5.83
N ALA A 22 -9.13 4.40 6.20
CA ALA A 22 -9.35 4.05 7.60
C ALA A 22 -8.05 3.73 8.36
N ALA A 23 -7.11 3.05 7.70
CA ALA A 23 -5.81 2.79 8.29
C ALA A 23 -5.03 4.10 8.50
N ILE A 24 -5.09 5.03 7.54
CA ILE A 24 -4.47 6.35 7.66
C ILE A 24 -5.08 7.12 8.82
N GLU A 25 -6.41 7.19 8.90
CA GLU A 25 -7.12 7.89 9.99
C GLU A 25 -6.75 7.33 11.37
N ALA A 26 -6.64 6.01 11.50
CA ALA A 26 -6.25 5.38 12.76
C ALA A 26 -4.83 5.74 13.20
N VAL A 27 -3.89 5.84 12.26
CA VAL A 27 -2.50 6.24 12.55
C VAL A 27 -2.43 7.73 12.87
N ILE A 28 -3.13 8.59 12.12
CA ILE A 28 -3.22 10.03 12.41
C ILE A 28 -3.81 10.25 13.81
N SER A 29 -4.84 9.50 14.18
CA SER A 29 -5.49 9.52 15.50
C SER A 29 -4.65 8.85 16.60
N GLN A 30 -3.39 8.49 16.32
CA GLN A 30 -2.43 7.94 17.28
C GLN A 30 -2.85 6.60 17.90
N VAL A 31 -3.71 5.83 17.24
CA VAL A 31 -4.22 4.56 17.78
C VAL A 31 -3.33 3.37 17.40
N GLY A 32 -2.29 3.59 16.60
CA GLY A 32 -1.31 2.57 16.23
C GLY A 32 -0.30 3.05 15.20
N TYR A 33 0.48 2.11 14.67
CA TYR A 33 1.47 2.33 13.62
C TYR A 33 1.41 1.20 12.59
N GLY A 34 1.92 1.45 11.37
CA GLY A 34 1.96 0.44 10.33
C GLY A 34 2.50 0.96 8.99
N TRP A 35 2.51 0.08 7.99
CA TRP A 35 2.83 0.45 6.62
C TRP A 35 1.63 1.11 5.95
N LEU A 36 1.81 2.33 5.46
CA LEU A 36 0.82 3.10 4.73
C LEU A 36 1.37 3.46 3.34
N PRO A 37 0.52 3.60 2.29
CA PRO A 37 0.96 4.05 0.97
C PRO A 37 1.51 5.48 1.05
N GLU A 38 2.79 5.65 0.73
CA GLU A 38 3.51 6.94 0.83
C GLU A 38 2.80 8.07 0.08
N GLU A 39 2.35 7.81 -1.15
CA GLU A 39 1.59 8.73 -2.00
C GLU A 39 0.36 9.33 -1.30
N ARG A 40 -0.28 8.55 -0.41
CA ARG A 40 -1.51 8.96 0.30
C ARG A 40 -1.23 9.73 1.58
N ILE A 41 0.01 9.71 2.08
CA ILE A 41 0.42 10.34 3.33
C ILE A 41 1.53 11.38 3.16
N GLN A 42 1.91 11.71 1.93
CA GLN A 42 3.03 12.60 1.62
C GLN A 42 2.87 13.96 2.30
N THR A 43 1.70 14.60 2.18
CA THR A 43 1.41 15.89 2.81
C THR A 43 1.59 15.83 4.33
N GLN A 44 1.12 14.76 4.99
CA GLN A 44 1.21 14.60 6.43
C GLN A 44 2.66 14.35 6.90
N LEU A 45 3.47 13.68 6.07
CA LEU A 45 4.91 13.51 6.31
C LEU A 45 5.65 14.84 6.17
N GLU A 46 5.38 15.59 5.11
CA GLU A 46 5.97 16.92 4.85
C GLU A 46 5.62 17.92 5.96
N GLN A 47 4.40 17.85 6.49
CA GLN A 47 3.94 18.68 7.60
C GLN A 47 4.43 18.18 8.98
N GLY A 48 5.07 17.01 9.03
CA GLY A 48 5.55 16.40 10.28
C GLY A 48 4.46 15.86 11.21
N VAL A 49 3.20 15.78 10.73
CA VAL A 49 2.07 15.16 11.44
C VAL A 49 2.31 13.65 11.57
N LEU A 50 2.81 13.03 10.51
CA LEU A 50 3.28 11.66 10.52
C LEU A 50 4.80 11.62 10.43
N LYS A 51 5.40 10.58 11.02
CA LYS A 51 6.84 10.35 10.98
C LYS A 51 7.12 8.91 10.64
N THR A 52 8.13 8.68 9.81
CA THR A 52 8.66 7.34 9.55
C THR A 52 9.27 6.80 10.83
N LEU A 53 8.94 5.56 11.18
CA LEU A 53 9.55 4.90 12.34
C LEU A 53 11.04 4.60 12.06
N PRO A 54 11.94 4.83 13.03
CA PRO A 54 13.37 4.58 12.87
C PRO A 54 13.68 3.08 13.01
N LEU A 55 13.20 2.28 12.06
CA LEU A 55 13.45 0.84 12.05
C LEU A 55 14.76 0.55 11.31
N SER A 56 15.59 -0.35 11.86
CA SER A 56 16.83 -0.78 11.19
C SER A 56 16.56 -1.53 9.89
N HIS A 57 15.42 -2.21 9.79
CA HIS A 57 14.98 -2.96 8.61
C HIS A 57 13.46 -2.86 8.48
N GLY A 58 12.94 -3.05 7.26
CA GLY A 58 11.49 -3.14 7.01
C GLY A 58 10.73 -1.82 7.06
N VAL A 59 11.40 -0.67 6.94
CA VAL A 59 10.75 0.66 6.90
C VAL A 59 9.77 0.76 5.73
N ARG A 60 10.10 0.17 4.58
CA ARG A 60 9.27 0.14 3.38
C ARG A 60 8.89 -1.28 3.03
N ARG A 61 7.64 -1.47 2.61
CA ARG A 61 7.14 -2.72 2.03
C ARG A 61 6.64 -2.42 0.62
N ALA A 62 7.46 -2.75 -0.38
CA ALA A 62 7.03 -2.72 -1.77
C ALA A 62 6.48 -4.11 -2.14
N THR A 63 5.28 -4.15 -2.72
CA THR A 63 4.75 -5.36 -3.35
C THR A 63 4.89 -5.18 -4.85
N PRO A 64 5.65 -6.03 -5.56
CA PRO A 64 5.78 -5.91 -7.00
C PRO A 64 4.41 -6.11 -7.66
N LEU A 65 4.08 -5.24 -8.60
CA LEU A 65 2.87 -5.34 -9.40
C LEU A 65 3.21 -6.10 -10.67
N HIS A 66 2.46 -7.17 -10.95
CA HIS A 66 2.70 -8.04 -12.10
C HIS A 66 1.52 -7.95 -13.08
N LEU A 67 1.81 -7.70 -14.35
CA LEU A 67 0.84 -7.79 -15.44
C LEU A 67 0.85 -9.22 -16.00
N ILE A 68 -0.29 -9.91 -15.97
CA ILE A 68 -0.45 -11.27 -16.51
C ILE A 68 -1.22 -11.20 -17.83
N VAL A 69 -0.54 -11.48 -18.94
CA VAL A 69 -1.14 -11.52 -20.28
C VAL A 69 -1.33 -12.97 -20.72
N LYS A 70 -2.55 -13.34 -21.13
CA LYS A 70 -2.82 -14.68 -21.68
C LYS A 70 -2.16 -14.83 -23.05
N ARG A 71 -1.44 -15.93 -23.28
CA ARG A 71 -0.77 -16.23 -24.56
C ARG A 71 -1.72 -16.28 -25.76
N THR A 72 -3.01 -16.58 -25.52
CA THR A 72 -4.05 -16.67 -26.56
C THR A 72 -4.47 -15.32 -27.12
N LEU A 73 -4.04 -14.19 -26.53
CA LEU A 73 -4.33 -12.82 -26.99
C LEU A 73 -3.40 -12.41 -28.14
N THR A 74 -3.10 -13.31 -29.07
CA THR A 74 -2.28 -13.00 -30.24
C THR A 74 -3.15 -12.83 -31.48
N PRO A 75 -3.04 -11.69 -32.21
CA PRO A 75 -2.20 -10.53 -31.94
C PRO A 75 -2.69 -9.70 -30.74
N LEU A 76 -1.76 -9.06 -30.02
CA LEU A 76 -2.12 -8.15 -28.91
C LEU A 76 -2.89 -6.96 -29.47
N ASP A 77 -3.95 -6.56 -28.77
CA ASP A 77 -4.63 -5.31 -29.09
C ASP A 77 -3.89 -4.09 -28.50
N GLU A 78 -4.25 -2.90 -28.97
CA GLU A 78 -3.69 -1.61 -28.56
C GLU A 78 -3.78 -1.38 -27.04
N GLN A 79 -4.82 -1.90 -26.39
CA GLN A 79 -5.02 -1.72 -24.95
C GLN A 79 -3.99 -2.53 -24.16
N VAL A 80 -3.73 -3.78 -24.57
CA VAL A 80 -2.69 -4.61 -23.93
C VAL A 80 -1.30 -4.02 -24.18
N GLU A 81 -1.02 -3.50 -25.37
CA GLU A 81 0.25 -2.81 -25.66
C GLU A 81 0.46 -1.56 -24.77
N THR A 82 -0.60 -0.78 -24.58
CA THR A 82 -0.57 0.41 -23.70
C THR A 82 -0.29 0.01 -22.26
N LEU A 83 -0.94 -1.04 -21.75
CA LEU A 83 -0.70 -1.56 -20.40
C LEU A 83 0.72 -2.09 -20.25
N LEU A 84 1.25 -2.81 -21.24
CA LEU A 84 2.63 -3.29 -21.23
C LEU A 84 3.63 -2.13 -21.15
N ARG A 85 3.37 -1.04 -21.86
CA ARG A 85 4.20 0.17 -21.81
C ARG A 85 4.14 0.87 -20.44
N LEU A 86 2.94 1.00 -19.85
CA LEU A 86 2.75 1.65 -18.55
C LEU A 86 3.38 0.87 -17.39
N PHE A 87 3.42 -0.45 -17.50
CA PHE A 87 3.92 -1.35 -16.45
C PHE A 87 5.36 -1.82 -16.70
N SER A 88 5.97 -1.44 -17.82
CA SER A 88 7.40 -1.67 -18.05
C SER A 88 8.19 -0.71 -17.16
N PRO A 89 9.16 -1.21 -16.36
CA PRO A 89 10.01 -0.34 -15.58
C PRO A 89 10.73 0.63 -16.52
N ALA A 90 10.71 1.93 -16.21
CA ALA A 90 11.53 2.91 -16.89
C ALA A 90 13.02 2.49 -16.76
N PRO A 91 13.85 2.68 -17.80
CA PRO A 91 15.25 2.29 -17.78
C PRO A 91 16.07 3.01 -16.71
#